data_AF-A0A1M4S6U7-F1
#
_entry.id   AF-A0A1M4S6U7-F1
#
_cell.length_a   1.000
_cell.length_b   1.000
_cell.length_c   1.000
_cell.angle_alpha   90.00
_cell.angle_beta   90.00
_cell.angle_gamma   90.00
#
_symmetry.space_group_name_H-M   'P 1'
#
loop_
_entity.id
_entity.type
_entity.pdbx_description
1 polymer ?
#
loop_
_entity_poly.entity_id
_entity_poly.type
_entity_poly.pdbx_seq_one_letter_code
_entity_poly.pdbx_strand_id
1 'polypeptide(L)' 'MSSNICPNCAETSLVEISLTVGGHKVMLSSCSACESRWWHKDGQTSEVTEVLELASQGKR' A
#
# COMPACT_ATOMS: atom_id res chain seq x y z
N MET A 1 11.46 -2.92 14.10
CA MET A 1 10.40 -1.90 14.03
C MET A 1 10.61 -1.15 12.74
N SER A 2 9.76 -1.37 11.74
CA SER A 2 9.85 -0.65 10.47
C SER A 2 9.14 0.69 10.67
N SER A 3 9.90 1.78 10.74
CA SER A 3 9.36 3.12 10.75
C SER A 3 8.77 3.41 9.37
N ASN A 4 7.46 3.22 9.19
CA ASN A 4 6.76 3.64 7.99
C ASN A 4 6.60 5.16 8.05
N ILE A 5 7.49 5.85 7.37
CA ILE A 5 7.51 7.31 7.23
C ILE A 5 6.89 7.66 5.88
N CYS A 6 6.09 8.72 5.82
CA CYS A 6 5.57 9.22 4.55
C CYS A 6 6.74 9.62 3.63
N PRO A 7 6.85 9.05 2.41
CA PRO A 7 7.94 9.38 1.49
C PRO A 7 7.86 10.81 0.94
N ASN A 8 6.73 11.51 1.12
CA ASN A 8 6.50 12.84 0.59
C ASN A 8 6.74 13.96 1.61
N CYS A 9 6.27 13.81 2.85
CA CYS A 9 6.37 14.86 3.89
C CYS A 9 7.11 14.44 5.17
N ALA A 10 7.65 13.21 5.20
CA ALA A 10 8.36 12.63 6.35
C ALA A 10 7.53 12.47 7.65
N GLU A 11 6.20 12.61 7.58
CA GLU A 11 5.32 12.36 8.72
C GLU A 11 5.24 10.87 9.08
N THR A 12 5.07 10.57 10.36
CA THR A 12 4.97 9.19 10.90
C THR A 12 3.53 8.75 11.16
N SER A 13 2.59 9.69 11.22
CA SER A 13 1.16 9.41 11.35
C SER A 13 0.59 8.89 10.02
N LEU A 14 0.50 7.57 9.91
CA LEU A 14 -0.03 6.86 8.75
C LEU A 14 -1.28 6.05 9.11
N VAL A 15 -2.19 5.94 8.14
CA VAL A 15 -3.27 4.96 8.14
C VAL A 15 -2.86 3.81 7.23
N GLU A 16 -2.89 2.59 7.75
CA GLU A 16 -2.56 1.38 6.99
C GLU A 16 -3.78 0.46 6.87
N ILE A 17 -4.07 0.01 5.66
CA ILE A 17 -5.18 -0.88 5.36
C ILE A 17 -4.62 -2.12 4.68
N SER A 18 -4.70 -3.28 5.35
CA SER A 18 -4.33 -4.58 4.76
C SER A 18 -5.51 -5.18 3.99
N LEU A 19 -5.25 -5.65 2.77
CA LEU A 19 -6.23 -6.24 1.84
C LEU A 19 -5.67 -7.53 1.26
N THR A 20 -6.54 -8.44 0.83
CA THR A 20 -6.16 -9.58 0.00
C THR A 20 -6.72 -9.39 -1.40
N VAL A 21 -5.84 -9.31 -2.40
CA VAL A 21 -6.17 -9.03 -3.80
C VAL A 21 -5.57 -10.13 -4.67
N GLY A 22 -6.40 -10.85 -5.44
CA GLY A 22 -5.94 -11.96 -6.27
C GLY A 22 -5.23 -13.08 -5.48
N GLY A 23 -5.55 -13.23 -4.19
CA GLY A 23 -4.86 -14.17 -3.29
C GLY A 23 -3.57 -13.66 -2.66
N HIS A 24 -3.11 -12.45 -3.03
CA HIS A 24 -1.92 -11.82 -2.45
C HIS A 24 -2.28 -10.81 -1.37
N LYS A 25 -1.49 -10.75 -0.30
CA LYS A 25 -1.65 -9.73 0.74
C LYS A 25 -0.98 -8.43 0.31
N VAL A 26 -1.77 -7.37 0.26
CA VAL A 26 -1.29 -6.02 -0.03
C VAL A 26 -1.69 -5.07 1.10
N MET A 27 -0.98 -3.96 1.23
CA MET A 27 -1.25 -2.92 2.22
C MET A 27 -1.27 -1.56 1.53
N LEU A 28 -2.33 -0.80 1.75
CA LEU A 28 -2.41 0.61 1.36
C LEU A 28 -2.00 1.45 2.56
N SER A 29 -0.96 2.25 2.40
CA SER A 29 -0.54 3.25 3.37
C SER A 29 -1.00 4.63 2.89
N SER A 30 -1.60 5.41 3.79
CA SER A 30 -2.05 6.78 3.53
C SER A 30 -1.49 7.70 4.60
N CYS A 31 -0.86 8.80 4.18
CA CYS A 31 -0.43 9.84 5.10
C CYS A 31 -1.63 10.69 5.55
N SER A 32 -1.77 10.89 6.86
CA SER A 32 -2.82 11.76 7.41
C SER A 32 -2.54 13.25 7.22
N ALA A 33 -1.29 13.64 6.94
CA ALA A 33 -0.87 15.04 6.84
C ALA A 33 -0.88 15.58 5.40
N CYS A 34 -0.33 14.84 4.44
CA CYS A 34 -0.24 15.27 3.03
C CYS A 34 -1.10 14.43 2.08
N GLU A 35 -1.89 13.49 2.61
CA GLU A 35 -2.82 12.63 1.86
C GLU A 35 -2.19 11.73 0.79
N SER A 36 -0.85 11.66 0.73
CA SER A 36 -0.15 10.75 -0.18
C SER A 36 -0.48 9.30 0.16
N ARG A 37 -0.64 8.48 -0.88
CA ARG A 37 -1.00 7.07 -0.78
C ARG A 37 -0.02 6.22 -1.57
N TRP A 38 0.37 5.08 -1.01
CA TRP A 38 1.26 4.14 -1.68
C TRP A 38 0.94 2.72 -1.23
N TRP A 39 1.33 1.77 -2.08
CA TRP A 39 1.04 0.36 -1.87
C TRP A 39 2.27 -0.37 -1.39
N HIS A 40 2.03 -1.40 -0.59
CA HIS A 40 3.01 -2.42 -0.29
C HIS A 40 2.46 -3.80 -0.65
N LYS A 41 3.32 -4.65 -1.18
CA LYS A 41 3.07 -6.07 -1.40
C LYS A 41 4.18 -6.84 -0.72
N ASP A 42 3.81 -7.78 0.14
CA ASP A 42 4.78 -8.60 0.90
C ASP A 42 5.84 -7.75 1.64
N GLY A 43 5.45 -6.56 2.11
CA GLY A 43 6.30 -5.62 2.85
C GLY A 43 7.20 -4.71 2.00
N GLN A 44 7.16 -4.82 0.67
CA GLN A 44 7.89 -3.95 -0.25
C GLN A 44 6.96 -2.95 -0.93
N THR A 45 7.43 -1.74 -1.21
CA THR A 45 6.64 -0.75 -1.97
C THR A 45 6.35 -1.28 -3.38
N SER A 46 5.09 -1.22 -3.78
CA SER A 46 4.61 -1.62 -5.10
C SER A 46 3.93 -0.45 -5.81
N GLU A 47 4.02 -0.47 -7.14
CA GLU A 47 3.28 0.45 -7.99
C GLU A 47 1.79 0.09 -8.00
N VAL A 48 0.93 1.10 -8.19
CA VAL A 48 -0.52 0.88 -8.27
C VAL A 48 -0.90 -0.06 -9.41
N THR A 49 -0.18 -0.01 -10.54
CA THR A 49 -0.42 -0.88 -11.70
C THR A 49 -0.26 -2.35 -11.35
N GLU A 50 0.75 -2.71 -10.55
CA GLU A 50 0.96 -4.09 -10.09
C GLU A 50 -0.23 -4.57 -9.25
N VAL A 51 -0.74 -3.73 -8.35
CA VAL A 51 -1.91 -4.07 -7.51
C VAL A 51 -3.18 -4.24 -8.35
N LEU A 52 -3.37 -3.40 -9.38
CA LEU A 52 -4.50 -3.52 -10.30
C LEU A 52 -4.45 -4.80 -11.13
N GLU A 53 -3.26 -5.24 -11.55
CA GLU A 53 -3.07 -6.52 -12.24
C GLU A 53 -3.51 -7.69 -11.35
N LEU A 54 -3.13 -7.70 -10.06
CA LEU A 54 -3.59 -8.70 -9.10
C LEU A 54 -5.12 -8.72 -8.97
N ALA A 55 -5.75 -7.54 -8.94
CA ALA A 55 -7.20 -7.41 -8.86
C ALA A 55 -7.89 -7.96 -10.11
N SER A 56 -7.26 -7.81 -11.28
CA SER A 56 -7.79 -8.31 -12.55
C SER A 56 -7.75 -9.85 -12.65
N GLN A 57 -6.79 -10.49 -11.99
CA GLN A 57 -6.57 -11.94 -12.02
C GLN A 57 -7.57 -12.72 -11.13
N GLY A 58 -8.14 -12.08 -10.11
CA GLY A 58 -9.12 -12.69 -9.19
C GLY A 58 -10.51 -12.93 -9.78
N LYS A 59 -10.73 -12.67 -11.07
CA LYS A 59 -12.03 -12.77 -11.75
C LYS A 59 -12.35 -14.14 -12.37
N ARG A 60 -11.73 -15.22 -11.90
CA ARG A 60 -11.97 -16.59 -12.42
C ARG A 60 -13.00 -17.36 -11.61
#